data_AF-A0A2J6TQW0-F1
#
_entry.id   AF-A0A2J6TQW0-F1
#
_cell.length_a   1.000
_cell.length_b   1.000
_cell.length_c   1.000
_cell.angle_alpha   90.00
_cell.angle_beta   90.00
_cell.angle_gamma   90.00
#
_symmetry.space_group_name_H-M   'P 1'
#
loop_
_entity.id
_entity.type
_entity.pdbx_description
1 polymer ?
#
loop_
_entity_poly.entity_id
_entity_poly.type
_entity_poly.pdbx_seq_one_letter_code
_entity_poly.pdbx_strand_id
1 'polypeptide(L)'
;MNFYDLAFTLLVSLCGLLTWRQYHVGGEPEVKALTQPSPTPNAKAEAGQFTRLFLTVYCLVMGSDWLQGPYVYSLYKDQFGLKETIVAALFTTGFLSGGISGYFVGQFADRYGRKTACLVFCVTYSIACFSTLVPKLPILILGRVFGGLSTSLMYSAFESWMVTEYHKRQVEKAGTSLSSMFGIMTTLNSIVAILAGVFSEWLVQVTSTKRAPFMASAGLLMIAFWIILACWTENYGDSHQSVETAASTIPAKSVLKTVLTDRRILTLGLASCFFEGSMYLFVFFWTPALKAAAAAQSNGSAELPLGMIFATFMASVMLGSLLFNTLISSQRLLTPSRLLTIIFATASSSLLIPIVTKSEALTFWSFCVFEMCVGMYWPSVGYLKGRIVEDGIRARVYGMLRIPLNLFVVVSLGLVKEGEGYRNAVFMVCSGLLVVTSGVFHHVVSD
;
A
#
# COMPACT_ATOMS: atom_id res chain seq x y z
N MET A 1 -10.37 11.88 -26.36
CA MET A 1 -9.95 11.45 -25.01
C MET A 1 -11.02 11.89 -24.04
N ASN A 2 -11.49 10.97 -23.19
CA ASN A 2 -12.38 11.31 -22.10
C ASN A 2 -11.62 12.16 -21.06
N PHE A 3 -12.33 12.90 -20.20
CA PHE A 3 -11.76 13.71 -19.12
C PHE A 3 -10.72 12.93 -18.29
N TYR A 4 -11.03 11.67 -17.95
CA TYR A 4 -10.16 10.79 -17.19
C TYR A 4 -8.88 10.42 -17.95
N ASP A 5 -8.94 10.16 -19.26
CA ASP A 5 -7.77 9.82 -20.07
C ASP A 5 -6.80 11.00 -20.15
N LEU A 6 -7.33 12.22 -20.24
CA LEU A 6 -6.54 13.44 -20.24
C LEU A 6 -5.82 13.65 -18.90
N ALA A 7 -6.54 13.50 -17.79
CA ALA A 7 -5.95 13.60 -16.46
C ALA A 7 -4.87 12.54 -16.22
N PHE A 8 -5.15 11.30 -16.63
CA PHE A 8 -4.20 10.19 -16.58
C PHE A 8 -2.92 10.50 -17.35
N THR A 9 -3.06 10.91 -18.62
CA THR A 9 -1.92 11.22 -19.49
C THR A 9 -1.07 12.33 -18.89
N LEU A 10 -1.70 13.41 -18.40
CA LEU A 10 -1.02 14.52 -17.77
C LEU A 10 -0.19 14.08 -16.56
N LEU A 11 -0.78 13.31 -15.64
CA LEU A 11 -0.11 12.87 -14.42
C LEU A 11 1.02 11.87 -14.70
N VAL A 12 0.82 10.93 -15.62
CA VAL A 12 1.87 9.98 -16.02
C VAL A 12 3.01 10.70 -16.75
N SER A 13 2.72 11.66 -17.63
CA SER A 13 3.75 12.48 -18.28
C SER A 13 4.56 13.28 -17.26
N LEU A 14 3.90 13.84 -16.24
CA LEU A 14 4.58 14.56 -15.15
C LEU A 14 5.46 13.64 -14.31
N CYS A 15 4.98 12.43 -13.98
CA CYS A 15 5.79 11.41 -13.31
C CYS A 15 7.02 11.03 -14.14
N GLY A 16 6.85 10.82 -15.45
CA GLY A 16 7.94 10.50 -16.37
C GLY A 16 8.98 11.62 -16.42
N LEU A 17 8.55 12.88 -16.51
CA LEU A 17 9.44 14.04 -16.54
C LEU A 17 10.22 14.22 -15.23
N LEU A 18 9.57 14.05 -14.08
CA LEU A 18 10.25 14.13 -12.78
C LEU A 18 11.21 12.97 -12.55
N THR A 19 10.82 11.76 -12.95
CA THR A 19 11.70 10.58 -12.87
C THR A 19 12.94 10.78 -13.75
N TRP A 20 12.75 11.24 -14.98
CA TRP A 20 13.83 11.57 -15.90
C TRP A 20 14.76 12.65 -15.32
N ARG A 21 14.19 13.72 -14.75
CA ARG A 21 14.98 14.77 -14.08
C ARG A 21 15.77 14.24 -12.89
N GLN A 22 15.16 13.41 -12.03
CA GLN A 22 15.85 12.83 -10.88
C GLN A 22 16.97 11.88 -11.29
N TYR A 23 16.76 11.11 -12.36
CA TYR A 23 17.79 10.23 -12.91
C TYR A 23 18.99 11.01 -13.44
N HIS A 24 18.75 12.12 -14.15
CA HIS A 24 19.83 12.95 -14.72
C HIS A 24 20.52 13.85 -13.69
N VAL A 25 19.80 14.32 -12.66
CA VAL A 25 20.36 15.19 -11.62
C VAL A 25 21.01 14.39 -10.48
N GLY A 26 20.55 13.17 -10.21
CA GLY A 26 21.08 12.29 -9.16
C GLY A 26 22.37 11.53 -9.55
N GLY A 27 22.97 11.87 -10.68
CA GLY A 27 24.17 11.23 -11.21
C GLY A 27 25.47 11.71 -10.56
N GLU A 28 25.65 11.47 -9.26
CA GLU A 28 26.98 11.23 -8.72
C GLU A 28 27.02 9.79 -8.20
N PRO A 29 27.74 8.87 -8.87
CA PRO A 29 27.91 7.53 -8.35
C PRO A 29 28.64 7.61 -7.01
N GLU A 30 28.00 7.09 -5.96
CA GLU A 30 28.54 7.00 -4.61
C GLU A 30 29.96 6.41 -4.66
N VAL A 31 30.93 7.17 -4.12
CA VAL A 31 32.39 6.92 -4.07
C VAL A 31 32.79 5.59 -3.38
N LYS A 32 31.83 4.73 -3.00
CA LYS A 32 32.07 3.42 -2.38
C LYS A 32 32.68 2.37 -3.31
N ALA A 33 32.76 2.61 -4.61
CA ALA A 33 33.31 1.66 -5.58
C ALA A 33 34.85 1.48 -5.50
N LEU A 34 35.58 2.31 -4.74
CA LEU A 34 37.06 2.33 -4.78
C LEU A 34 37.75 1.41 -3.75
N THR A 35 37.02 0.76 -2.85
CA THR A 35 37.64 -0.04 -1.75
C THR A 35 37.23 -1.51 -1.67
N GLN A 36 36.39 -2.01 -2.58
CA GLN A 36 36.08 -3.45 -2.63
C GLN A 36 36.70 -4.11 -3.87
N PRO A 37 37.25 -5.33 -3.74
CA PRO A 37 37.75 -6.07 -4.90
C PRO A 37 36.62 -6.22 -5.92
N SER A 38 36.92 -5.89 -7.18
CA SER A 38 35.95 -5.99 -8.28
C SER A 38 35.33 -7.39 -8.31
N PRO A 39 33.99 -7.52 -8.26
CA PRO A 39 33.34 -8.81 -8.14
C PRO A 39 33.63 -9.66 -9.38
N THR A 40 33.77 -10.97 -9.20
CA THR A 40 33.97 -11.89 -10.34
C THR A 40 32.77 -11.81 -11.30
N PRO A 41 32.98 -11.95 -12.62
CA PRO A 41 31.89 -11.93 -13.60
C PRO A 41 30.75 -12.91 -13.29
N ASN A 42 31.10 -14.09 -12.76
CA ASN A 42 30.13 -15.11 -12.35
C ASN A 42 29.25 -14.65 -11.18
N ALA A 43 29.83 -14.04 -10.15
CA ALA A 43 29.07 -13.52 -9.00
C ALA A 43 28.10 -12.39 -9.42
N LYS A 44 28.49 -11.54 -10.38
CA LYS A 44 27.59 -10.52 -10.96
C LYS A 44 26.44 -11.14 -11.75
N ALA A 45 26.73 -12.18 -12.54
CA ALA A 45 25.71 -12.88 -13.32
C ALA A 45 24.67 -13.58 -12.42
N GLU A 46 25.12 -14.29 -11.38
CA GLU A 46 24.25 -14.95 -10.41
C GLU A 46 23.39 -13.96 -9.62
N ALA A 47 23.98 -12.86 -9.17
CA ALA A 47 23.26 -11.76 -8.52
C ALA A 47 22.19 -11.16 -9.44
N GLY A 48 22.54 -10.88 -10.70
CA GLY A 48 21.61 -10.36 -11.69
C GLY A 48 20.46 -11.33 -12.01
N GLN A 49 20.75 -12.62 -12.11
CA GLN A 49 19.73 -13.65 -12.31
C GLN A 49 18.78 -13.74 -11.12
N PHE A 50 19.31 -13.74 -9.89
CA PHE A 50 18.51 -13.69 -8.66
C PHE A 50 17.59 -12.48 -8.63
N THR A 51 18.13 -11.28 -8.85
CA THR A 51 17.35 -10.04 -8.83
C THR A 51 16.24 -10.07 -9.87
N ARG A 52 16.52 -10.47 -11.11
CA ARG A 52 15.50 -10.56 -12.17
C ARG A 52 14.41 -11.56 -11.82
N LEU A 53 14.78 -12.74 -11.31
CA LEU A 53 13.82 -13.77 -10.92
C LEU A 53 12.90 -13.28 -9.80
N PHE A 54 13.47 -12.72 -8.74
CA PHE A 54 12.69 -12.19 -7.62
C PHE A 54 11.77 -11.04 -8.05
N LEU A 55 12.29 -10.07 -8.80
CA LEU A 55 11.50 -8.93 -9.26
C LEU A 55 10.37 -9.35 -10.21
N THR A 56 10.59 -10.38 -11.03
CA THR A 56 9.53 -10.95 -11.88
C THR A 56 8.38 -11.48 -11.03
N VAL A 57 8.69 -12.30 -10.02
CA VAL A 57 7.68 -12.84 -9.09
C VAL A 57 7.00 -11.70 -8.33
N TYR A 58 7.77 -10.73 -7.83
CA TYR A 58 7.24 -9.57 -7.11
C TYR A 58 6.24 -8.76 -7.96
N CYS A 59 6.56 -8.50 -9.22
CA CYS A 59 5.65 -7.79 -10.14
C CYS A 59 4.37 -8.58 -10.42
N LEU A 60 4.44 -9.91 -10.57
CA LEU A 60 3.25 -10.75 -10.76
C LEU A 60 2.34 -10.72 -9.54
N VAL A 61 2.94 -10.84 -8.35
CA VAL A 61 2.23 -10.84 -7.06
C VAL A 61 1.58 -9.48 -6.80
N MET A 62 2.33 -8.39 -6.91
CA MET A 62 1.76 -7.04 -6.75
C MET A 62 0.73 -6.73 -7.83
N GLY A 63 0.96 -7.15 -9.08
CA GLY A 63 0.01 -7.00 -10.17
C GLY A 63 -1.33 -7.70 -9.89
N SER A 64 -1.30 -8.88 -9.27
CA SER A 64 -2.51 -9.60 -8.90
C SER A 64 -3.37 -8.85 -7.87
N ASP A 65 -2.74 -8.14 -6.93
CA ASP A 65 -3.45 -7.34 -5.92
C ASP A 65 -4.04 -6.07 -6.56
N TRP A 66 -3.21 -5.33 -7.30
CA TRP A 66 -3.62 -4.07 -7.91
C TRP A 66 -4.70 -4.21 -8.98
N LEU A 67 -4.75 -5.33 -9.70
CA LEU A 67 -5.79 -5.58 -10.70
C LEU A 67 -7.21 -5.58 -10.12
N GLN A 68 -7.35 -6.01 -8.86
CA GLN A 68 -8.65 -6.12 -8.21
C GLN A 68 -9.11 -4.79 -7.63
N GLY A 69 -8.16 -3.96 -7.19
CA GLY A 69 -8.38 -2.70 -6.46
C GLY A 69 -9.55 -1.84 -6.98
N PRO A 70 -9.60 -1.49 -8.28
CA PRO A 70 -10.64 -0.62 -8.83
C PRO A 70 -12.06 -1.19 -8.77
N TYR A 71 -12.19 -2.53 -8.76
CA TYR A 71 -13.46 -3.21 -8.98
C TYR A 71 -14.03 -3.92 -7.77
N VAL A 72 -13.32 -3.97 -6.63
CA VAL A 72 -13.83 -4.65 -5.42
C VAL A 72 -15.19 -4.12 -4.98
N TYR A 73 -15.33 -2.80 -4.82
CA TYR A 73 -16.57 -2.19 -4.36
C TYR A 73 -17.68 -2.39 -5.39
N SER A 74 -17.40 -2.08 -6.66
CA SER A 74 -18.38 -2.12 -7.75
C SER A 74 -18.84 -3.54 -8.10
N LEU A 75 -17.96 -4.54 -7.96
CA LEU A 75 -18.33 -5.96 -8.09
C LEU A 75 -19.40 -6.35 -7.06
N TYR A 76 -19.20 -6.00 -5.79
CA TYR A 76 -20.14 -6.36 -4.73
C TYR A 76 -21.42 -5.52 -4.75
N LYS A 77 -21.30 -4.20 -4.92
CA LYS A 77 -22.46 -3.30 -4.90
C LYS A 77 -23.27 -3.36 -6.18
N ASP A 78 -22.61 -3.23 -7.34
CA ASP A 78 -23.31 -3.04 -8.61
C ASP A 78 -23.59 -4.37 -9.31
N GLN A 79 -22.60 -5.27 -9.39
CA GLN A 79 -22.77 -6.52 -10.14
C GLN A 79 -23.50 -7.59 -9.33
N PHE A 80 -23.27 -7.69 -8.01
CA PHE A 80 -24.00 -8.63 -7.15
C PHE A 80 -25.24 -8.03 -6.49
N GLY A 81 -25.45 -6.71 -6.60
CA GLY A 81 -26.60 -6.04 -6.02
C GLY A 81 -26.63 -6.06 -4.48
N LEU A 82 -25.49 -6.24 -3.81
CA LEU A 82 -25.45 -6.28 -2.35
C LEU A 82 -25.75 -4.90 -1.76
N LYS A 83 -26.28 -4.91 -0.53
CA LYS A 83 -26.45 -3.71 0.29
C LYS A 83 -25.10 -3.15 0.70
N GLU A 84 -24.97 -1.83 0.80
CA GLU A 84 -23.68 -1.19 1.11
C GLU A 84 -23.15 -1.62 2.48
N THR A 85 -24.04 -1.88 3.45
CA THR A 85 -23.71 -2.42 4.77
C THR A 85 -23.05 -3.80 4.69
N ILE A 86 -23.49 -4.66 3.77
CA ILE A 86 -22.89 -5.97 3.53
C ILE A 86 -21.53 -5.82 2.85
N VAL A 87 -21.41 -4.90 1.89
CA VAL A 87 -20.12 -4.59 1.25
C VAL A 87 -19.12 -4.09 2.29
N ALA A 88 -19.52 -3.18 3.18
CA ALA A 88 -18.70 -2.70 4.29
C ALA A 88 -18.27 -3.84 5.22
N ALA A 89 -19.18 -4.76 5.56
CA ALA A 89 -18.86 -5.94 6.36
C ALA A 89 -17.83 -6.86 5.67
N LEU A 90 -17.92 -7.04 4.34
CA LEU A 90 -16.94 -7.81 3.56
C LEU A 90 -15.55 -7.14 3.58
N PHE A 91 -15.47 -5.82 3.40
CA PHE A 91 -14.22 -5.08 3.54
C PHE A 91 -13.64 -5.19 4.95
N THR A 92 -14.49 -4.98 5.96
CA THR A 92 -14.12 -5.11 7.39
C THR A 92 -13.55 -6.48 7.70
N THR A 93 -14.16 -7.55 7.17
CA THR A 93 -13.68 -8.92 7.34
C THR A 93 -12.29 -9.11 6.76
N GLY A 94 -12.02 -8.56 5.57
CA GLY A 94 -10.70 -8.61 4.95
C GLY A 94 -9.65 -7.87 5.76
N PHE A 95 -9.95 -6.64 6.19
CA PHE A 95 -9.06 -5.84 7.04
C PHE A 95 -8.77 -6.51 8.39
N LEU A 96 -9.80 -7.05 9.04
CA LEU A 96 -9.65 -7.72 10.33
C LEU A 96 -8.83 -9.01 10.21
N SER A 97 -9.12 -9.82 9.18
CA SER A 97 -8.34 -11.03 8.90
C SER A 97 -6.87 -10.70 8.61
N GLY A 98 -6.60 -9.66 7.82
CA GLY A 98 -5.23 -9.17 7.59
C GLY A 98 -4.56 -8.70 8.86
N GLY A 99 -5.23 -7.86 9.65
CA GLY A 99 -4.70 -7.37 10.93
C GLY A 99 -4.35 -8.49 11.91
N ILE A 100 -5.21 -9.52 12.04
CA ILE A 100 -4.98 -10.67 12.93
C ILE A 100 -3.86 -11.57 12.38
N SER A 101 -3.93 -11.93 11.10
CA SER A 101 -2.95 -12.82 10.46
C SER A 101 -1.54 -12.23 10.47
N GLY A 102 -1.40 -10.90 10.36
CA GLY A 102 -0.10 -10.22 10.40
C GLY A 102 0.73 -10.52 11.65
N TYR A 103 0.11 -10.86 12.79
CA TYR A 103 0.84 -11.26 14.01
C TYR A 103 1.47 -12.65 13.92
N PHE A 104 0.85 -13.56 13.18
CA PHE A 104 1.24 -14.97 13.12
C PHE A 104 2.07 -15.30 11.87
N VAL A 105 1.88 -14.55 10.78
CA VAL A 105 2.50 -14.81 9.48
C VAL A 105 4.03 -14.83 9.55
N GLY A 106 4.66 -13.93 10.32
CA GLY A 106 6.12 -13.93 10.47
C GLY A 106 6.63 -15.22 11.12
N GLN A 107 6.04 -15.62 12.25
CA GLN A 107 6.39 -16.87 12.93
C GLN A 107 6.11 -18.10 12.07
N PHE A 108 5.01 -18.07 11.30
CA PHE A 108 4.68 -19.14 10.36
C PHE A 108 5.74 -19.26 9.27
N ALA A 109 6.14 -18.15 8.64
CA ALA A 109 7.16 -18.15 7.58
C ALA A 109 8.52 -18.60 8.10
N ASP A 110 8.90 -18.21 9.31
CA ASP A 110 10.17 -18.64 9.90
C ASP A 110 10.17 -20.12 10.29
N ARG A 111 9.05 -20.65 10.80
CA ARG A 111 8.96 -22.05 11.27
C ARG A 111 8.74 -23.06 10.14
N TYR A 112 7.87 -22.74 9.18
CA TYR A 112 7.45 -23.67 8.12
C TYR A 112 8.14 -23.41 6.78
N GLY A 113 8.96 -22.36 6.69
CA GLY A 113 9.69 -21.98 5.48
C GLY A 113 9.05 -20.81 4.76
N ARG A 114 9.89 -19.87 4.31
CA ARG A 114 9.45 -18.63 3.68
C ARG A 114 8.99 -18.85 2.23
N LYS A 115 9.57 -19.82 1.50
CA LYS A 115 9.06 -20.23 0.18
C LYS A 115 7.66 -20.82 0.33
N THR A 116 7.48 -21.72 1.30
CA THR A 116 6.17 -22.32 1.60
C THR A 116 5.13 -21.24 1.94
N ALA A 117 5.49 -20.22 2.73
CA ALA A 117 4.60 -19.09 2.99
C ALA A 117 4.20 -18.31 1.72
N CYS A 118 5.12 -18.10 0.77
CA CYS A 118 4.82 -17.47 -0.51
C CYS A 118 3.92 -18.34 -1.41
N LEU A 119 4.04 -19.67 -1.35
CA LEU A 119 3.13 -20.59 -2.05
C LEU A 119 1.73 -20.59 -1.43
N VAL A 120 1.64 -20.58 -0.10
CA VAL A 120 0.37 -20.44 0.65
C VAL A 120 -0.31 -19.13 0.28
N PHE A 121 0.45 -18.04 0.12
CA PHE A 121 -0.08 -16.77 -0.40
C PHE A 121 -0.77 -16.98 -1.75
N CYS A 122 -0.08 -17.56 -2.74
CA CYS A 122 -0.66 -17.74 -4.08
C CYS A 122 -1.95 -18.56 -4.06
N VAL A 123 -1.98 -19.64 -3.26
CA VAL A 123 -3.17 -20.51 -3.12
C VAL A 123 -4.32 -19.77 -2.44
N THR A 124 -4.07 -19.18 -1.27
CA THR A 124 -5.11 -18.47 -0.50
C THR A 124 -5.67 -17.28 -1.26
N TYR A 125 -4.83 -16.55 -1.99
CA TYR A 125 -5.26 -15.39 -2.76
C TYR A 125 -6.03 -15.81 -4.03
N SER A 126 -5.64 -16.93 -4.66
CA SER A 126 -6.41 -17.52 -5.75
C SER A 126 -7.80 -17.97 -5.28
N ILE A 127 -7.92 -18.58 -4.10
CA ILE A 127 -9.21 -18.93 -3.49
C ILE A 127 -10.06 -17.67 -3.26
N ALA A 128 -9.46 -16.58 -2.77
CA ALA A 128 -10.15 -15.31 -2.64
C ALA A 128 -10.68 -14.79 -3.98
N CYS A 129 -9.88 -14.86 -5.05
CA CYS A 129 -10.30 -14.51 -6.40
C CYS A 129 -11.45 -15.39 -6.89
N PHE A 130 -11.33 -16.72 -6.79
CA PHE A 130 -12.37 -17.66 -7.23
C PHE A 130 -13.67 -17.56 -6.43
N SER A 131 -13.60 -17.15 -5.15
CA SER A 131 -14.81 -16.91 -4.34
C SER A 131 -15.76 -15.91 -4.99
N THR A 132 -15.23 -14.98 -5.79
CA THR A 132 -16.04 -13.98 -6.49
C THR A 132 -16.89 -14.54 -7.63
N LEU A 133 -16.65 -15.79 -8.06
CA LEU A 133 -17.50 -16.45 -9.05
C LEU A 133 -18.86 -16.86 -8.46
N VAL A 134 -18.94 -17.05 -7.15
CA VAL A 134 -20.15 -17.52 -6.48
C VAL A 134 -20.71 -16.39 -5.60
N PRO A 135 -21.80 -15.72 -6.01
CA PRO A 135 -22.37 -14.58 -5.27
C PRO A 135 -23.21 -15.04 -4.06
N LYS A 136 -22.66 -15.93 -3.23
CA LYS A 136 -23.25 -16.37 -1.96
C LYS A 136 -22.45 -15.76 -0.81
N LEU A 137 -23.14 -15.08 0.10
CA LEU A 137 -22.51 -14.33 1.19
C LEU A 137 -21.47 -15.14 2.01
N PRO A 138 -21.73 -16.40 2.42
CA PRO A 138 -20.73 -17.18 3.17
C PRO A 138 -19.43 -17.42 2.40
N ILE A 139 -19.53 -17.64 1.08
CA ILE A 139 -18.36 -17.86 0.21
C ILE A 139 -17.57 -16.56 0.04
N LEU A 140 -18.26 -15.43 -0.10
CA LEU A 140 -17.62 -14.11 -0.18
C LEU A 140 -16.91 -13.73 1.13
N ILE A 141 -17.52 -14.02 2.28
CA ILE A 141 -16.89 -13.83 3.60
C ILE A 141 -15.63 -14.69 3.70
N LEU A 142 -15.72 -15.98 3.36
CA LEU A 142 -14.57 -16.87 3.36
C LEU A 142 -13.45 -16.38 2.42
N GLY A 143 -13.83 -15.92 1.22
CA GLY A 143 -12.91 -15.29 0.28
C GLY A 143 -12.22 -14.06 0.86
N ARG A 144 -12.93 -13.22 1.62
CA ARG A 144 -12.34 -12.05 2.30
C ARG A 144 -11.41 -12.43 3.44
N VAL A 145 -11.72 -13.49 4.19
CA VAL A 145 -10.82 -14.02 5.22
C VAL A 145 -9.51 -14.48 4.59
N PHE A 146 -9.57 -15.28 3.52
CA PHE A 146 -8.37 -15.70 2.80
C PHE A 146 -7.64 -14.51 2.17
N GLY A 147 -8.36 -13.56 1.56
CA GLY A 147 -7.77 -12.35 0.99
C GLY A 147 -6.96 -11.56 2.02
N GLY A 148 -7.51 -11.35 3.23
CA GLY A 148 -6.79 -10.69 4.33
C GLY A 148 -5.53 -11.45 4.77
N LEU A 149 -5.62 -12.77 4.94
CA LEU A 149 -4.45 -13.62 5.23
C LEU A 149 -3.37 -13.49 4.15
N SER A 150 -3.78 -13.51 2.89
CA SER A 150 -2.87 -13.33 1.75
C SER A 150 -2.20 -11.96 1.77
N THR A 151 -2.93 -10.87 2.03
CA THR A 151 -2.32 -9.53 2.12
C THR A 151 -1.20 -9.48 3.17
N SER A 152 -1.38 -10.12 4.32
CA SER A 152 -0.34 -10.22 5.35
C SER A 152 0.88 -11.01 4.89
N LEU A 153 0.68 -12.13 4.19
CA LEU A 153 1.76 -12.92 3.60
C LEU A 153 2.49 -12.15 2.49
N MET A 154 1.77 -11.39 1.66
CA MET A 154 2.32 -10.63 0.55
C MET A 154 3.38 -9.63 1.00
N TYR A 155 3.06 -8.82 2.02
CA TYR A 155 3.97 -7.77 2.51
C TYR A 155 5.05 -8.29 3.46
N SER A 156 4.91 -9.49 4.03
CA SER A 156 5.88 -10.02 4.99
C SER A 156 6.76 -11.13 4.41
N ALA A 157 6.17 -12.17 3.83
CA ALA A 157 6.89 -13.38 3.45
C ALA A 157 7.84 -13.16 2.26
N PHE A 158 7.41 -12.41 1.24
CA PHE A 158 8.22 -12.15 0.04
C PHE A 158 9.46 -11.31 0.35
N GLU A 159 9.29 -10.25 1.12
CA GLU A 159 10.41 -9.41 1.59
C GLU A 159 11.36 -10.23 2.46
N SER A 160 10.84 -11.01 3.39
CA SER A 160 11.65 -11.86 4.26
C SER A 160 12.46 -12.89 3.46
N TRP A 161 11.83 -13.57 2.51
CA TRP A 161 12.54 -14.53 1.63
C TRP A 161 13.66 -13.85 0.84
N MET A 162 13.39 -12.66 0.30
CA MET A 162 14.35 -11.86 -0.46
C MET A 162 15.56 -11.48 0.37
N VAL A 163 15.36 -10.94 1.57
CA VAL A 163 16.44 -10.47 2.45
C VAL A 163 17.35 -11.64 2.83
N THR A 164 16.79 -12.79 3.22
CA THR A 164 17.60 -13.97 3.57
C THR A 164 18.40 -14.48 2.38
N GLU A 165 17.79 -14.58 1.21
CA GLU A 165 18.49 -15.08 0.02
C GLU A 165 19.56 -14.09 -0.47
N TYR A 166 19.31 -12.78 -0.33
CA TYR A 166 20.27 -11.71 -0.61
C TYR A 166 21.54 -11.86 0.23
N HIS A 167 21.40 -12.09 1.54
CA HIS A 167 22.55 -12.29 2.43
C HIS A 167 23.25 -13.63 2.19
N LYS A 168 22.49 -14.71 1.98
CA LYS A 168 23.03 -16.05 1.71
C LYS A 168 23.91 -16.08 0.46
N ARG A 169 23.50 -15.36 -0.60
CA ARG A 169 24.25 -15.26 -1.86
C ARG A 169 25.31 -14.17 -1.86
N GLN A 170 25.46 -13.42 -0.75
CA GLN A 170 26.38 -12.29 -0.62
C GLN A 170 26.27 -11.30 -1.78
N VAL A 171 25.03 -11.02 -2.23
CA VAL A 171 24.74 -10.16 -3.39
C VAL A 171 25.31 -8.75 -3.23
N GLU A 172 25.49 -8.29 -1.98
CA GLU A 172 26.18 -7.04 -1.66
C GLU A 172 27.59 -6.97 -2.26
N LYS A 173 28.34 -8.10 -2.22
CA LYS A 173 29.67 -8.20 -2.81
C LYS A 173 29.65 -8.16 -4.33
N ALA A 174 28.49 -8.34 -4.98
CA ALA A 174 28.31 -8.21 -6.42
C ALA A 174 28.03 -6.76 -6.88
N GLY A 175 27.88 -5.82 -5.93
CA GLY A 175 27.71 -4.39 -6.19
C GLY A 175 26.27 -3.87 -6.11
N THR A 176 25.29 -4.70 -5.73
CA THR A 176 23.89 -4.26 -5.55
C THR A 176 23.60 -4.13 -4.07
N SER A 177 23.38 -2.91 -3.58
CA SER A 177 22.98 -2.67 -2.18
C SER A 177 21.54 -3.09 -1.91
N LEU A 178 21.25 -3.51 -0.69
CA LEU A 178 19.88 -3.88 -0.26
C LEU A 178 18.92 -2.69 -0.37
N SER A 179 19.38 -1.47 -0.04
CA SER A 179 18.59 -0.25 -0.20
C SER A 179 18.22 0.04 -1.65
N SER A 180 19.14 -0.22 -2.59
CA SER A 180 18.86 -0.11 -4.03
C SER A 180 17.80 -1.12 -4.47
N MET A 181 17.88 -2.36 -3.98
CA MET A 181 16.87 -3.39 -4.28
C MET A 181 15.47 -3.00 -3.78
N PHE A 182 15.36 -2.50 -2.54
CA PHE A 182 14.10 -1.96 -2.02
C PHE A 182 13.59 -0.76 -2.85
N GLY A 183 14.47 0.16 -3.25
CA GLY A 183 14.11 1.28 -4.12
C GLY A 183 13.55 0.84 -5.48
N ILE A 184 14.15 -0.20 -6.09
CA ILE A 184 13.66 -0.81 -7.33
C ILE A 184 12.28 -1.44 -7.10
N MET A 185 12.09 -2.19 -6.01
CA MET A 185 10.80 -2.79 -5.66
C MET A 185 9.70 -1.73 -5.52
N THR A 186 9.94 -0.65 -4.78
CA THR A 186 8.97 0.44 -4.62
C THR A 186 8.61 1.10 -5.96
N THR A 187 9.61 1.32 -6.82
CA THR A 187 9.40 1.90 -8.15
C THR A 187 8.58 0.98 -9.04
N LEU A 188 8.93 -0.31 -9.08
CA LEU A 188 8.19 -1.32 -9.85
C LEU A 188 6.76 -1.49 -9.34
N ASN A 189 6.56 -1.49 -8.02
CA ASN A 189 5.20 -1.57 -7.45
C ASN A 189 4.32 -0.42 -7.94
N SER A 190 4.85 0.81 -8.00
CA SER A 190 4.13 1.98 -8.50
C SER A 190 3.77 1.84 -9.98
N ILE A 191 4.72 1.40 -10.81
CA ILE A 191 4.49 1.16 -12.24
C ILE A 191 3.45 0.06 -12.46
N VAL A 192 3.58 -1.06 -11.73
CA VAL A 192 2.66 -2.19 -11.80
C VAL A 192 1.26 -1.78 -11.37
N ALA A 193 1.11 -0.96 -10.34
CA ALA A 193 -0.19 -0.46 -9.89
C ALA A 193 -0.89 0.40 -10.97
N ILE A 194 -0.15 1.28 -11.64
CA ILE A 194 -0.65 2.10 -12.74
C ILE A 194 -1.09 1.22 -13.92
N LEU A 195 -0.22 0.29 -14.35
CA LEU A 195 -0.51 -0.61 -15.46
C LEU A 195 -1.67 -1.55 -15.15
N ALA A 196 -1.78 -2.04 -13.91
CA ALA A 196 -2.89 -2.87 -13.47
C ALA A 196 -4.23 -2.11 -13.55
N GLY A 197 -4.27 -0.83 -13.17
CA GLY A 197 -5.46 0.00 -13.35
C GLY A 197 -5.90 0.07 -14.81
N VAL A 198 -4.99 0.39 -15.74
CA VAL A 198 -5.28 0.46 -17.18
C VAL A 198 -5.70 -0.90 -17.74
N PHE A 199 -4.99 -1.98 -17.39
CA PHE A 199 -5.30 -3.33 -17.86
C PHE A 199 -6.63 -3.84 -17.32
N SER A 200 -6.95 -3.56 -16.06
CA SER A 200 -8.24 -3.92 -15.46
C SER A 200 -9.41 -3.20 -16.14
N GLU A 201 -9.24 -1.93 -16.52
CA GLU A 201 -10.24 -1.20 -17.31
C GLU A 201 -10.45 -1.87 -18.66
N TRP A 202 -9.37 -2.12 -19.40
CA TRP A 202 -9.44 -2.78 -20.69
C TRP A 202 -10.13 -4.15 -20.60
N LEU A 203 -9.81 -4.96 -19.58
CA LEU A 203 -10.47 -6.24 -19.35
C LEU A 203 -11.97 -6.11 -19.14
N VAL A 204 -12.41 -5.14 -18.32
CA VAL A 204 -13.84 -4.92 -18.06
C VAL A 204 -14.55 -4.41 -19.30
N GLN A 205 -13.92 -3.56 -20.11
CA GLN A 205 -14.49 -3.08 -21.38
C GLN A 205 -14.70 -4.21 -22.39
N VAL A 206 -13.72 -5.10 -22.54
CA VAL A 206 -13.81 -6.23 -23.49
C VAL A 206 -14.80 -7.29 -23.02
N THR A 207 -14.76 -7.63 -21.73
CA THR A 207 -15.55 -8.75 -21.19
C THR A 207 -16.92 -8.34 -20.66
N SER A 208 -17.18 -7.04 -20.52
CA SER A 208 -18.39 -6.46 -19.90
C SER A 208 -18.68 -7.00 -18.49
N THR A 209 -17.68 -7.53 -17.78
CA THR A 209 -17.84 -8.10 -16.44
C THR A 209 -16.76 -7.61 -15.48
N LYS A 210 -17.19 -7.12 -14.30
CA LYS A 210 -16.29 -6.64 -13.24
C LYS A 210 -15.55 -7.81 -12.54
N ARG A 211 -15.85 -9.06 -12.91
CA ARG A 211 -15.14 -10.29 -12.46
C ARG A 211 -13.83 -10.55 -13.22
N ALA A 212 -13.68 -10.03 -14.44
CA ALA A 212 -12.53 -10.35 -15.28
C ALA A 212 -11.17 -9.98 -14.62
N PRO A 213 -11.02 -8.83 -13.96
CA PRO A 213 -9.77 -8.50 -13.25
C PRO A 213 -9.43 -9.48 -12.12
N PHE A 214 -10.43 -10.05 -11.44
CA PHE A 214 -10.21 -11.08 -10.40
C PHE A 214 -9.70 -12.39 -11.01
N MET A 215 -10.22 -12.79 -12.18
CA MET A 215 -9.75 -14.00 -12.87
C MET A 215 -8.36 -13.80 -13.47
N ALA A 216 -8.07 -12.60 -14.00
CA ALA A 216 -6.72 -12.25 -14.45
C ALA A 216 -5.72 -12.28 -13.29
N SER A 217 -6.11 -11.76 -12.11
CA SER A 217 -5.32 -11.87 -10.87
C SER A 217 -5.04 -13.33 -10.51
N ALA A 218 -6.05 -14.21 -10.52
CA ALA A 218 -5.85 -15.66 -10.31
C ALA A 218 -4.85 -16.26 -11.33
N GLY A 219 -4.93 -15.84 -12.60
CA GLY A 219 -3.96 -16.25 -13.63
C GLY A 219 -2.52 -15.84 -13.29
N LEU A 220 -2.30 -14.58 -12.89
CA LEU A 220 -0.98 -14.11 -12.47
C LEU A 220 -0.45 -14.87 -11.25
N LEU A 221 -1.31 -15.18 -10.28
CA LEU A 221 -0.96 -15.93 -9.08
C LEU A 221 -0.57 -17.37 -9.40
N MET A 222 -1.24 -18.01 -10.36
CA MET A 222 -0.87 -19.36 -10.82
C MET A 222 0.50 -19.34 -11.50
N ILE A 223 0.78 -18.35 -12.34
CA ILE A 223 2.11 -18.20 -12.97
C ILE A 223 3.17 -17.97 -11.89
N ALA A 224 2.93 -17.07 -10.93
CA ALA A 224 3.85 -16.83 -9.82
C ALA A 224 4.06 -18.09 -8.98
N PHE A 225 3.01 -18.86 -8.69
CA PHE A 225 3.09 -20.13 -7.97
C PHE A 225 4.02 -21.11 -8.67
N TRP A 226 3.87 -21.30 -9.99
CA TRP A 226 4.73 -22.21 -10.75
C TRP A 226 6.20 -21.75 -10.77
N ILE A 227 6.45 -20.44 -10.94
CA ILE A 227 7.81 -19.90 -10.91
C ILE A 227 8.44 -20.07 -9.53
N ILE A 228 7.72 -19.76 -8.45
CA ILE A 228 8.21 -19.95 -7.08
C ILE A 228 8.48 -21.43 -6.82
N LEU A 229 7.55 -22.31 -7.20
CA LEU A 229 7.67 -23.74 -6.97
C LEU A 229 8.93 -24.31 -7.64
N ALA A 230 9.16 -23.94 -8.91
CA ALA A 230 10.27 -24.46 -9.71
C ALA A 230 11.62 -23.79 -9.42
N CYS A 231 11.64 -22.47 -9.19
CA CYS A 231 12.89 -21.70 -9.17
C CYS A 231 13.34 -21.26 -7.77
N TRP A 232 12.47 -21.25 -6.76
CA TRP A 232 12.86 -20.83 -5.42
C TRP A 232 13.31 -22.01 -4.58
N THR A 233 14.36 -21.80 -3.78
CA THR A 233 14.78 -22.71 -2.74
C THR A 233 14.08 -22.37 -1.43
N GLU A 234 13.80 -23.39 -0.62
CA GLU A 234 13.28 -23.16 0.72
C GLU A 234 14.37 -22.50 1.57
N ASN A 235 14.01 -21.43 2.26
CA ASN A 235 14.87 -20.77 3.23
C ASN A 235 14.07 -20.50 4.51
N TYR A 236 14.77 -20.58 5.63
CA TYR A 236 14.23 -20.40 6.96
C TYR A 236 14.87 -19.15 7.55
N GLY A 237 14.14 -18.42 8.39
CA GLY A 237 14.78 -17.41 9.23
C GLY A 237 15.85 -18.10 10.08
N ASP A 238 17.06 -17.54 10.14
CA ASP A 238 18.20 -18.16 10.82
C ASP A 238 17.80 -18.67 12.22
N SER A 239 17.63 -19.98 12.34
CA SER A 239 17.42 -20.67 13.61
C SER A 239 18.75 -20.82 14.39
N HIS A 240 19.86 -20.38 13.78
CA HIS A 240 21.23 -20.55 14.25
C HIS A 240 21.93 -19.26 14.70
N GLN A 241 21.23 -18.12 14.77
CA GLN A 241 21.61 -17.01 15.65
C GLN A 241 20.66 -16.96 16.86
N SER A 242 20.67 -18.04 17.63
CA SER A 242 19.97 -18.14 18.91
C SER A 242 20.82 -17.65 20.09
N VAL A 243 21.86 -16.86 19.86
CA VAL A 243 22.68 -16.24 20.92
C VAL A 243 23.11 -14.84 20.44
N GLU A 244 22.81 -13.80 21.24
CA GLU A 244 23.33 -12.41 21.13
C GLU A 244 22.71 -11.41 20.15
N THR A 245 21.39 -11.36 20.02
CA THR A 245 20.74 -10.05 20.15
C THR A 245 19.50 -10.25 20.97
N ALA A 246 19.56 -9.80 22.23
CA ALA A 246 18.43 -9.80 23.13
C ALA A 246 17.21 -9.27 22.38
N ALA A 247 16.29 -10.16 22.00
CA ALA A 247 14.90 -9.80 21.82
C ALA A 247 14.57 -9.09 23.12
N SER A 248 14.49 -7.76 23.05
CA SER A 248 14.47 -6.92 24.22
C SER A 248 13.42 -7.50 25.18
N THR A 249 13.91 -8.08 26.26
CA THR A 249 13.16 -8.59 27.43
C THR A 249 12.51 -7.43 28.18
N ILE A 250 12.25 -6.32 27.47
CA ILE A 250 11.42 -5.24 27.91
C ILE A 250 10.00 -5.81 27.91
N PRO A 251 9.36 -5.99 29.08
CA PRO A 251 7.99 -6.49 29.14
C PRO A 251 7.08 -5.56 28.33
N ALA A 252 6.02 -6.10 27.71
CA ALA A 252 5.07 -5.32 26.91
C ALA A 252 4.52 -4.09 27.66
N LYS A 253 4.40 -4.18 28.99
CA LYS A 253 4.04 -3.08 29.90
C LYS A 253 5.03 -1.91 29.87
N SER A 254 6.33 -2.18 29.77
CA SER A 254 7.37 -1.16 29.70
C SER A 254 7.38 -0.46 28.33
N VAL A 255 7.14 -1.19 27.23
CA VAL A 255 7.01 -0.56 25.90
C VAL A 255 5.74 0.28 25.80
N LEU A 256 4.62 -0.20 26.34
CA LEU A 256 3.39 0.58 26.44
C LEU A 256 3.61 1.88 27.23
N LYS A 257 4.32 1.79 28.37
CA LYS A 257 4.69 2.96 29.16
C LYS A 257 5.55 3.93 28.35
N THR A 258 6.55 3.45 27.61
CA THR A 258 7.39 4.31 26.75
C THR A 258 6.55 5.01 25.67
N VAL A 259 5.68 4.29 24.97
CA VAL A 259 4.81 4.86 23.92
C VAL A 259 3.86 5.92 24.48
N LEU A 260 3.30 5.69 25.67
CA LEU A 260 2.38 6.64 26.31
C LEU A 260 3.09 7.82 26.99
N THR A 261 4.35 7.66 27.37
CA THR A 261 5.13 8.69 28.07
C THR A 261 5.81 9.64 27.07
N ASP A 262 6.30 9.12 25.95
CA ASP A 262 6.94 9.92 24.92
C ASP A 262 5.89 10.62 24.04
N ARG A 263 5.76 11.94 24.23
CA ARG A 263 4.82 12.78 23.49
C ARG A 263 5.06 12.74 21.98
N ARG A 264 6.30 12.59 21.51
CA ARG A 264 6.63 12.55 20.08
C ARG A 264 6.19 11.22 19.46
N ILE A 265 6.45 10.10 20.15
CA ILE A 265 5.98 8.77 19.70
C ILE A 265 4.45 8.70 19.71
N LEU A 266 3.81 9.18 20.77
CA LEU A 266 2.34 9.18 20.86
C LEU A 266 1.70 10.05 19.77
N THR A 267 2.22 11.26 19.56
CA THR A 267 1.70 12.18 18.53
C THR A 267 1.89 11.61 17.14
N LEU A 268 3.06 11.04 16.84
CA LEU A 268 3.30 10.34 15.57
C LEU A 268 2.39 9.13 15.39
N GLY A 269 2.18 8.35 16.46
CA GLY A 269 1.29 7.19 16.44
C GLY A 269 -0.17 7.54 16.17
N LEU A 270 -0.68 8.57 16.85
CA LEU A 270 -2.03 9.09 16.63
C LEU A 270 -2.18 9.71 15.24
N ALA A 271 -1.19 10.48 14.79
CA ALA A 271 -1.19 11.07 13.46
C ALA A 271 -1.22 10.00 12.36
N SER A 272 -0.37 8.96 12.50
CA SER A 272 -0.39 7.80 11.61
C SER A 272 -1.74 7.08 11.66
N CYS A 273 -2.31 6.88 12.84
CA CYS A 273 -3.61 6.25 13.00
C CYS A 273 -4.73 7.00 12.25
N PHE A 274 -4.80 8.32 12.38
CA PHE A 274 -5.84 9.10 11.73
C PHE A 274 -5.62 9.22 10.22
N PHE A 275 -4.38 9.39 9.76
CA PHE A 275 -4.09 9.48 8.34
C PHE A 275 -4.25 8.15 7.61
N GLU A 276 -3.61 7.08 8.10
CA GLU A 276 -3.73 5.74 7.51
C GLU A 276 -5.19 5.24 7.62
N GLY A 277 -5.89 5.57 8.71
CA GLY A 277 -7.30 5.25 8.88
C GLY A 277 -8.18 5.96 7.86
N SER A 278 -7.94 7.26 7.63
CA SER A 278 -8.64 8.03 6.59
C SER A 278 -8.38 7.46 5.20
N MET A 279 -7.14 7.03 4.91
CA MET A 279 -6.78 6.38 3.65
C MET A 279 -7.53 5.06 3.46
N TYR A 280 -7.59 4.19 4.47
CA TYR A 280 -8.34 2.93 4.35
C TYR A 280 -9.85 3.13 4.17
N LEU A 281 -10.43 4.14 4.84
CA LEU A 281 -11.83 4.51 4.61
C LEU A 281 -12.03 5.10 3.22
N PHE A 282 -11.09 5.92 2.75
CA PHE A 282 -11.10 6.47 1.40
C PHE A 282 -11.16 5.36 0.33
N VAL A 283 -10.37 4.29 0.45
CA VAL A 283 -10.39 3.13 -0.46
C VAL A 283 -11.78 2.51 -0.62
N PHE A 284 -12.62 2.56 0.42
CA PHE A 284 -14.01 2.10 0.35
C PHE A 284 -14.93 3.16 -0.27
N PHE A 285 -14.79 4.43 0.12
CA PHE A 285 -15.76 5.49 -0.20
C PHE A 285 -15.52 6.24 -1.51
N TRP A 286 -14.34 6.17 -2.13
CA TRP A 286 -14.04 6.95 -3.34
C TRP A 286 -14.96 6.57 -4.51
N THR A 287 -15.26 5.28 -4.70
CA THR A 287 -16.14 4.80 -5.77
C THR A 287 -17.57 5.32 -5.61
N PRO A 288 -18.26 5.14 -4.46
CA PRO A 288 -19.59 5.70 -4.28
C PRO A 288 -19.59 7.24 -4.27
N ALA A 289 -18.52 7.90 -3.81
CA ALA A 289 -18.39 9.36 -3.85
C ALA A 289 -18.39 9.91 -5.28
N LEU A 290 -17.55 9.35 -6.16
CA LEU A 290 -17.49 9.79 -7.56
C LEU A 290 -18.78 9.48 -8.33
N LYS A 291 -19.37 8.31 -8.09
CA LYS A 291 -20.66 7.96 -8.71
C LYS A 291 -21.78 8.92 -8.31
N ALA A 292 -21.82 9.33 -7.05
CA ALA A 292 -22.76 10.33 -6.58
C ALA A 292 -22.54 11.70 -7.25
N ALA A 293 -21.29 12.15 -7.36
CA ALA A 293 -20.96 13.41 -8.03
C ALA A 293 -21.33 13.37 -9.52
N ALA A 294 -21.04 12.26 -10.21
CA ALA A 294 -21.39 12.07 -11.62
C ALA A 294 -22.92 12.04 -11.83
N ALA A 295 -23.66 11.34 -10.96
CA ALA A 295 -25.12 11.29 -11.01
C ALA A 295 -25.78 12.65 -10.73
N ALA A 296 -25.13 13.54 -9.98
CA ALA A 296 -25.61 14.89 -9.75
C ALA A 296 -25.46 15.82 -10.97
N GLN A 297 -24.55 15.51 -11.90
CA GLN A 297 -24.26 16.33 -13.08
C GLN A 297 -24.89 15.80 -14.38
N SER A 298 -25.07 14.50 -14.50
CA SER A 298 -25.62 13.86 -15.70
C SER A 298 -27.04 13.34 -15.45
N ASN A 299 -28.00 13.69 -16.32
CA ASN A 299 -29.38 13.14 -16.31
C ASN A 299 -29.44 11.64 -16.72
N GLY A 300 -28.34 10.90 -16.57
CA GLY A 300 -28.21 9.50 -16.96
C GLY A 300 -27.03 8.84 -16.27
N SER A 301 -27.13 7.54 -16.04
CA SER A 301 -26.10 6.73 -15.38
C SER A 301 -24.97 6.37 -16.36
N ALA A 302 -24.04 7.30 -16.62
CA ALA A 302 -22.80 6.95 -17.30
C ALA A 302 -21.94 6.05 -16.38
N GLU A 303 -21.58 4.84 -16.83
CA GLU A 303 -20.63 4.02 -16.09
C GLU A 303 -19.25 4.69 -16.08
N LEU A 304 -18.69 4.89 -14.89
CA LEU A 304 -17.37 5.50 -14.72
C LEU A 304 -16.25 4.50 -15.06
N PRO A 305 -15.17 4.94 -15.72
CA PRO A 305 -14.01 4.10 -16.02
C PRO A 305 -13.15 3.92 -14.76
N LEU A 306 -13.60 3.04 -13.86
CA LEU A 306 -13.03 2.85 -12.52
C LEU A 306 -11.54 2.47 -12.58
N GLY A 307 -11.12 1.67 -13.56
CA GLY A 307 -9.72 1.26 -13.70
C GLY A 307 -8.82 2.42 -14.11
N MET A 308 -9.29 3.33 -14.98
CA MET A 308 -8.54 4.54 -15.35
C MET A 308 -8.47 5.56 -14.21
N ILE A 309 -9.56 5.73 -13.46
CA ILE A 309 -9.57 6.57 -12.25
C ILE A 309 -8.53 6.05 -11.25
N PHE A 310 -8.55 4.74 -10.98
CA PHE A 310 -7.59 4.09 -10.11
C PHE A 310 -6.15 4.21 -10.60
N ALA A 311 -5.89 4.02 -11.90
CA ALA A 311 -4.57 4.22 -12.49
C ALA A 311 -4.06 5.65 -12.29
N THR A 312 -4.97 6.63 -12.35
CA THR A 312 -4.65 8.05 -12.12
C THR A 312 -4.35 8.35 -10.66
N PHE A 313 -5.05 7.69 -9.72
CA PHE A 313 -4.72 7.73 -8.30
C PHE A 313 -3.33 7.15 -8.04
N MET A 314 -3.00 5.98 -8.61
CA MET A 314 -1.67 5.38 -8.47
C MET A 314 -0.57 6.25 -9.10
N ALA A 315 -0.84 6.91 -10.22
CA ALA A 315 0.06 7.92 -10.80
C ALA A 315 0.25 9.11 -9.85
N SER A 316 -0.80 9.55 -9.15
CA SER A 316 -0.72 10.62 -8.14
C SER A 316 0.11 10.21 -6.92
N VAL A 317 -0.03 8.97 -6.44
CA VAL A 317 0.82 8.40 -5.36
C VAL A 317 2.30 8.39 -5.78
N MET A 318 2.59 7.94 -7.00
CA MET A 318 3.96 7.94 -7.55
C MET A 318 4.51 9.38 -7.64
N LEU A 319 3.70 10.31 -8.15
CA LEU A 319 4.04 11.74 -8.23
C LEU A 319 4.39 12.29 -6.84
N GLY A 320 3.57 12.01 -5.83
CA GLY A 320 3.83 12.41 -4.44
C GLY A 320 5.18 11.88 -3.93
N SER A 321 5.48 10.61 -4.17
CA SER A 321 6.77 10.01 -3.77
C SER A 321 7.98 10.69 -4.45
N LEU A 322 7.84 11.04 -5.74
CA LEU A 322 8.87 11.79 -6.48
C LEU A 322 9.01 13.23 -5.96
N LEU A 323 7.91 13.89 -5.61
CA LEU A 323 7.92 15.22 -5.01
C LEU A 323 8.64 15.21 -3.65
N PHE A 324 8.40 14.19 -2.81
CA PHE A 324 9.13 14.01 -1.56
C PHE A 324 10.65 13.99 -1.79
N ASN A 325 11.14 13.17 -2.72
CA ASN A 325 12.57 13.09 -3.04
C ASN A 325 13.13 14.44 -3.51
N THR A 326 12.34 15.22 -4.24
CA THR A 326 12.77 16.53 -4.74
C THR A 326 12.82 17.56 -3.60
N LEU A 327 11.77 17.62 -2.78
CA LEU A 327 11.61 18.60 -1.71
C LEU A 327 12.56 18.36 -0.54
N ILE A 328 12.77 17.10 -0.17
CA ILE A 328 13.57 16.70 1.01
C ILE A 328 15.01 16.36 0.61
N SER A 329 15.20 15.50 -0.39
CA SER A 329 16.54 14.96 -0.70
C SER A 329 17.35 15.88 -1.61
N SER A 330 16.75 16.37 -2.71
CA SER A 330 17.45 17.20 -3.69
C SER A 330 17.57 18.66 -3.25
N GLN A 331 16.46 19.31 -2.93
CA GLN A 331 16.42 20.75 -2.68
C GLN A 331 16.48 21.11 -1.19
N ARG A 332 16.28 20.12 -0.29
CA ARG A 332 16.26 20.29 1.18
C ARG A 332 15.42 21.48 1.67
N LEU A 333 14.33 21.77 0.96
CA LEU A 333 13.49 22.96 1.19
C LEU A 333 12.65 22.82 2.48
N LEU A 334 12.32 21.59 2.86
CA LEU A 334 11.42 21.30 3.97
C LEU A 334 12.03 20.26 4.91
N THR A 335 11.74 20.39 6.20
CA THR A 335 11.97 19.32 7.18
C THR A 335 10.85 18.28 7.06
N PRO A 336 11.13 16.96 7.21
CA PRO A 336 10.09 15.92 7.13
C PRO A 336 8.91 16.13 8.09
N SER A 337 9.13 16.74 9.26
CA SER A 337 8.06 17.11 10.20
C SER A 337 7.12 18.17 9.63
N ARG A 338 7.66 19.26 9.07
CA ARG A 338 6.87 20.31 8.40
C ARG A 338 6.12 19.78 7.19
N LEU A 339 6.75 18.89 6.42
CA LEU A 339 6.09 18.24 5.29
C LEU A 339 4.88 17.42 5.74
N LEU A 340 4.99 16.65 6.83
CA LEU A 340 3.84 15.92 7.40
C LEU A 340 2.71 16.84 7.84
N THR A 341 3.01 17.97 8.48
CA THR A 341 1.98 18.98 8.81
C THR A 341 1.24 19.48 7.57
N ILE A 342 1.96 19.79 6.49
CA ILE A 342 1.39 20.22 5.20
C ILE A 342 0.54 19.10 4.58
N ILE A 343 1.04 17.85 4.62
CA ILE A 343 0.32 16.66 4.13
C ILE A 343 -1.01 16.52 4.87
N PHE A 344 -1.03 16.61 6.20
CA PHE A 344 -2.27 16.48 6.97
C PHE A 344 -3.28 17.59 6.66
N ALA A 345 -2.82 18.84 6.53
CA ALA A 345 -3.68 19.97 6.18
C ALA A 345 -4.25 19.85 4.75
N THR A 346 -3.40 19.44 3.80
CA THR A 346 -3.79 19.29 2.38
C THR A 346 -4.75 18.11 2.22
N ALA A 347 -4.45 16.97 2.86
CA ALA A 347 -5.31 15.79 2.87
C ALA A 347 -6.68 16.07 3.50
N SER A 348 -6.70 16.83 4.59
CA SER A 348 -7.95 17.28 5.20
C SER A 348 -8.79 18.12 4.24
N SER A 349 -8.16 19.10 3.58
CA SER A 349 -8.82 19.98 2.61
C SER A 349 -9.38 19.18 1.43
N SER A 350 -8.63 18.19 0.92
CA SER A 350 -9.11 17.33 -0.17
C SER A 350 -10.33 16.49 0.21
N LEU A 351 -10.44 16.02 1.46
CA LEU A 351 -11.61 15.24 1.90
C LEU A 351 -12.85 16.11 2.15
N LEU A 352 -12.70 17.42 2.36
CA LEU A 352 -13.82 18.35 2.49
C LEU A 352 -14.42 18.75 1.15
N ILE A 353 -13.62 18.83 0.09
CA ILE A 353 -14.07 19.28 -1.24
C ILE A 353 -15.31 18.49 -1.72
N PRO A 354 -15.34 17.15 -1.71
CA PRO A 354 -16.50 16.36 -2.13
C PRO A 354 -17.77 16.58 -1.31
N ILE A 355 -17.65 17.14 -0.10
CA ILE A 355 -18.79 17.45 0.77
C ILE A 355 -19.44 18.77 0.34
N VAL A 356 -18.61 19.75 -0.05
CA VAL A 356 -19.07 21.10 -0.40
C VAL A 356 -19.41 21.25 -1.88
N THR A 357 -18.79 20.46 -2.76
CA THR A 357 -19.03 20.49 -4.21
C THR A 357 -19.73 19.23 -4.70
N LYS A 358 -20.62 19.40 -5.67
CA LYS A 358 -21.23 18.28 -6.40
C LYS A 358 -20.58 18.04 -7.77
N SER A 359 -19.45 18.70 -8.03
CA SER A 359 -18.74 18.56 -9.30
C SER A 359 -17.92 17.28 -9.35
N GLU A 360 -18.12 16.47 -10.38
CA GLU A 360 -17.34 15.25 -10.64
C GLU A 360 -15.86 15.57 -10.79
N ALA A 361 -15.53 16.60 -11.59
CA ALA A 361 -14.15 17.00 -11.85
C ALA A 361 -13.42 17.48 -10.57
N LEU A 362 -14.08 18.30 -9.74
CA LEU A 362 -13.47 18.78 -8.50
C LEU A 362 -13.31 17.65 -7.48
N THR A 363 -14.30 16.76 -7.38
CA THR A 363 -14.22 15.56 -6.52
C THR A 363 -13.06 14.68 -6.95
N PHE A 364 -12.93 14.39 -8.25
CA PHE A 364 -11.85 13.59 -8.80
C PHE A 364 -10.46 14.19 -8.55
N TRP A 365 -10.27 15.48 -8.83
CA TRP A 365 -8.97 16.13 -8.57
C TRP A 365 -8.65 16.24 -7.08
N SER A 366 -9.66 16.43 -6.23
CA SER A 366 -9.45 16.39 -4.77
C SER A 366 -8.94 15.02 -4.32
N PHE A 367 -9.46 13.94 -4.88
CA PHE A 367 -8.99 12.59 -4.61
C PHE A 367 -7.58 12.33 -5.16
N CYS A 368 -7.24 12.86 -6.33
CA CYS A 368 -5.86 12.80 -6.83
C CYS A 368 -4.88 13.53 -5.90
N VAL A 369 -5.28 14.69 -5.35
CA VAL A 369 -4.47 15.42 -4.36
C VAL A 369 -4.33 14.63 -3.05
N PHE A 370 -5.40 14.00 -2.58
CA PHE A 370 -5.35 13.12 -1.41
C PHE A 370 -4.37 11.95 -1.62
N GLU A 371 -4.41 11.30 -2.79
CA GLU A 371 -3.51 10.20 -3.15
C GLU A 371 -2.05 10.67 -3.30
N MET A 372 -1.83 11.87 -3.83
CA MET A 372 -0.51 12.49 -3.82
C MET A 372 0.01 12.72 -2.40
N CYS A 373 -0.86 13.11 -1.46
CA CYS A 373 -0.53 13.22 -0.04
C CYS A 373 -0.13 11.84 0.54
N VAL A 374 -0.84 10.77 0.18
CA VAL A 374 -0.49 9.39 0.56
C VAL A 374 0.89 9.00 0.04
N GLY A 375 1.21 9.35 -1.20
CA GLY A 375 2.55 9.15 -1.78
C GLY A 375 3.67 9.85 -1.03
N MET A 376 3.46 11.10 -0.61
CA MET A 376 4.44 11.84 0.20
C MET A 376 4.52 11.34 1.66
N TYR A 377 3.42 10.79 2.18
CA TYR A 377 3.30 10.36 3.57
C TYR A 377 4.21 9.19 3.90
N TRP A 378 4.24 8.13 3.08
CA TRP A 378 4.98 6.90 3.40
C TRP A 378 6.49 7.12 3.60
N PRO A 379 7.20 7.81 2.69
CA PRO A 379 8.62 8.14 2.92
C PRO A 379 8.83 9.06 4.12
N SER A 380 7.96 10.06 4.31
CA SER A 380 8.06 11.04 5.40
C SER A 380 7.93 10.39 6.78
N VAL A 381 6.91 9.54 6.94
CA VAL A 381 6.68 8.79 8.18
C VAL A 381 7.74 7.71 8.37
N GLY A 382 8.20 7.04 7.31
CA GLY A 382 9.30 6.08 7.39
C GLY A 382 10.58 6.71 7.94
N TYR A 383 10.96 7.87 7.41
CA TYR A 383 12.10 8.64 7.90
C TYR A 383 11.96 9.05 9.37
N LEU A 384 10.80 9.59 9.75
CA LEU A 384 10.59 10.11 11.10
C LEU A 384 10.48 8.99 12.14
N LYS A 385 9.77 7.90 11.82
CA LYS A 385 9.68 6.72 12.67
C LYS A 385 11.07 6.09 12.88
N GLY A 386 11.91 6.05 11.85
CA GLY A 386 13.30 5.59 11.95
C GLY A 386 14.18 6.45 12.87
N ARG A 387 13.92 7.76 12.96
CA ARG A 387 14.69 8.68 13.82
C ARG A 387 14.20 8.74 15.27
N ILE A 388 12.88 8.62 15.48
CA ILE A 388 12.27 8.77 16.81
C ILE A 388 12.29 7.44 17.58
N VAL A 389 12.15 6.30 16.91
CA VAL A 389 12.02 5.00 17.58
C VAL A 389 13.32 4.22 17.50
N GLU A 390 13.89 3.92 18.67
CA GLU A 390 15.09 3.08 18.83
C GLU A 390 14.92 1.71 18.16
N ASP A 391 15.99 1.23 17.50
CA ASP A 391 15.97 0.00 16.70
C ASP A 391 15.50 -1.24 17.50
N GLY A 392 15.85 -1.33 18.79
CA GLY A 392 15.55 -2.50 19.64
C GLY A 392 14.09 -2.68 20.07
N ILE A 393 13.24 -1.65 19.95
CA ILE A 393 11.80 -1.72 20.27
C ILE A 393 10.88 -1.40 19.08
N ARG A 394 11.47 -1.04 17.94
CA ARG A 394 10.78 -0.51 16.76
C ARG A 394 9.63 -1.39 16.27
N ALA A 395 9.90 -2.67 16.04
CA ALA A 395 8.88 -3.62 15.55
C ALA A 395 7.69 -3.73 16.52
N ARG A 396 7.95 -3.73 17.83
CA ARG A 396 6.92 -3.83 18.86
C ARG A 396 6.09 -2.55 18.96
N VAL A 397 6.74 -1.38 18.91
CA VAL A 397 6.05 -0.08 18.88
C VAL A 397 5.15 0.01 17.65
N TYR A 398 5.65 -0.33 16.45
CA TYR A 398 4.86 -0.27 15.22
C TYR A 398 3.68 -1.25 15.22
N GLY A 399 3.87 -2.47 15.72
CA GLY A 399 2.80 -3.44 15.89
C GLY A 399 1.70 -2.91 16.82
N MET A 400 2.07 -2.28 17.93
CA MET A 400 1.12 -1.67 18.86
C MET A 400 0.37 -0.48 18.25
N LEU A 401 1.05 0.35 17.45
CA LEU A 401 0.43 1.49 16.76
C LEU A 401 -0.59 1.06 15.70
N ARG A 402 -0.52 -0.18 15.19
CA ARG A 402 -1.54 -0.72 14.27
C ARG A 402 -2.85 -1.12 14.97
N ILE A 403 -2.85 -1.39 16.27
CA ILE A 403 -4.07 -1.76 17.01
C ILE A 403 -5.13 -0.64 16.97
N PRO A 404 -4.83 0.61 17.40
CA PRO A 404 -5.83 1.67 17.36
C PRO A 404 -6.28 1.99 15.92
N LEU A 405 -5.37 1.90 14.95
CA LEU A 405 -5.68 2.06 13.52
C LEU A 405 -6.70 1.04 13.03
N ASN A 406 -6.43 -0.25 13.26
CA ASN A 406 -7.33 -1.31 12.84
C ASN A 406 -8.68 -1.20 13.55
N LEU A 407 -8.70 -0.84 14.85
CA LEU A 407 -9.94 -0.62 15.59
C LEU A 407 -10.74 0.56 15.00
N PHE A 408 -10.07 1.68 14.71
CA PHE A 408 -10.69 2.86 14.11
C PHE A 408 -11.35 2.53 12.77
N VAL A 409 -10.67 1.82 11.89
CA VAL A 409 -11.21 1.40 10.59
C VAL A 409 -12.36 0.42 10.75
N VAL A 410 -12.22 -0.60 11.59
CA VAL A 410 -13.27 -1.62 11.83
C VAL A 410 -14.53 -0.99 12.42
N VAL A 411 -14.40 -0.08 13.40
CA VAL A 411 -15.55 0.63 13.97
C VAL A 411 -16.20 1.51 12.92
N SER A 412 -15.41 2.27 12.16
CA SER A 412 -15.92 3.17 11.13
C SER A 412 -16.61 2.43 9.97
N LEU A 413 -16.13 1.25 9.59
CA LEU A 413 -16.79 0.40 8.59
C LEU A 413 -17.99 -0.37 9.17
N GLY A 414 -17.92 -0.77 10.45
CA GLY A 414 -19.02 -1.46 11.14
C GLY A 414 -20.23 -0.57 11.39
N LEU A 415 -20.03 0.75 11.48
CA LEU A 415 -21.10 1.74 11.64
C LEU A 415 -21.66 2.27 10.30
N VAL A 416 -21.22 1.72 9.16
CA VAL A 416 -21.68 2.13 7.83
C VAL A 416 -23.20 2.01 7.72
N LYS A 417 -23.82 3.10 7.26
CA LYS A 417 -25.22 3.16 6.86
C LYS A 417 -25.30 3.52 5.39
N GLU A 418 -26.34 3.04 4.72
CA GLU A 418 -26.58 3.38 3.31
C GLU A 418 -26.86 4.88 3.17
N GLY A 419 -26.29 5.49 2.13
CA GLY A 419 -26.59 6.86 1.73
C GLY A 419 -25.47 7.87 1.95
N GLU A 420 -25.62 9.02 1.30
CA GLU A 420 -24.58 10.06 1.24
C GLU A 420 -24.28 10.71 2.60
N GLY A 421 -25.27 10.75 3.50
CA GLY A 421 -25.12 11.38 4.81
C GLY A 421 -24.03 10.72 5.66
N TYR A 422 -23.96 9.38 5.65
CA TYR A 422 -22.91 8.66 6.39
C TYR A 422 -21.53 8.90 5.78
N ARG A 423 -21.41 8.79 4.45
CA ARG A 423 -20.16 9.07 3.72
C ARG A 423 -19.64 10.47 4.02
N ASN A 424 -20.51 11.47 3.93
CA ASN A 424 -20.14 12.87 4.19
C ASN A 424 -19.73 13.07 5.66
N ALA A 425 -20.41 12.41 6.61
CA ALA A 425 -20.01 12.43 8.01
C ALA A 425 -18.63 11.79 8.22
N VAL A 426 -18.32 10.67 7.55
CA VAL A 426 -16.99 10.04 7.61
C VAL A 426 -15.92 10.98 7.06
N PHE A 427 -16.12 11.57 5.88
CA PHE A 427 -15.16 12.53 5.33
C PHE A 427 -14.98 13.77 6.22
N MET A 428 -16.05 14.26 6.85
CA MET A 428 -16.00 15.37 7.79
C MET A 428 -15.22 15.01 9.07
N VAL A 429 -15.45 13.82 9.65
CA VAL A 429 -14.72 13.34 10.83
C VAL A 429 -13.24 13.14 10.49
N CYS A 430 -12.93 12.47 9.39
CA CYS A 430 -11.55 12.27 8.92
C CYS A 430 -10.85 13.62 8.69
N SER A 431 -11.50 14.55 8.00
CA SER A 431 -10.97 15.91 7.80
C SER A 431 -10.71 16.62 9.12
N GLY A 432 -11.67 16.62 10.05
CA GLY A 432 -11.53 17.24 11.36
C GLY A 432 -10.37 16.67 12.17
N LEU A 433 -10.26 15.33 12.21
CA LEU A 433 -9.15 14.64 12.86
C LEU A 433 -7.80 15.00 12.23
N LEU A 434 -7.73 15.13 10.90
CA LEU A 434 -6.51 15.53 10.19
C LEU A 434 -6.12 17.00 10.44
N VAL A 435 -7.07 17.92 10.56
CA VAL A 435 -6.77 19.32 10.95
C VAL A 435 -6.20 19.38 12.35
N VAL A 436 -6.86 18.71 13.31
CA VAL A 436 -6.40 18.64 14.70
C VAL A 436 -5.00 18.02 14.75
N THR A 437 -4.78 16.94 14.00
CA THR A 437 -3.49 16.29 13.87
C THR A 437 -2.44 17.24 13.34
N SER A 438 -2.72 17.99 12.26
CA SER A 438 -1.81 18.96 11.67
C SER A 438 -1.36 20.01 12.70
N GLY A 439 -2.32 20.58 13.45
CA GLY A 439 -2.04 21.57 14.50
C GLY A 439 -1.20 20.99 15.65
N VAL A 440 -1.60 19.85 16.21
CA VAL A 440 -0.86 19.21 17.32
C VAL A 440 0.53 18.76 16.87
N PHE A 441 0.64 18.19 15.66
CA PHE A 441 1.91 17.70 15.13
C PHE A 441 2.90 18.84 14.86
N HIS A 442 2.40 19.99 14.38
CA HIS A 442 3.21 21.20 14.27
C HIS A 442 3.76 21.58 15.66
N HIS A 443 2.92 21.74 16.68
CA HIS A 443 3.38 22.18 18.01
C HIS A 443 4.27 21.18 18.77
N VAL A 444 4.13 19.87 18.56
CA VAL A 444 4.83 18.86 19.38
C VAL A 444 6.08 18.29 18.70
N VAL A 445 6.12 18.29 17.37
CA VAL A 445 7.17 17.60 16.59
C VAL A 445 8.00 18.56 15.75
N SER A 446 7.55 19.80 15.51
CA SER A 446 8.36 20.79 14.77
C SER A 446 9.42 21.51 15.62
N ASP A 447 9.34 21.38 16.94
CA ASP A 447 10.34 21.79 17.94
C ASP A 447 11.13 20.56 18.46
#